data_AF-A0A453CB73-F1
#
_entry.id   AF-A0A453CB73-F1
#
_cell.length_a   1.000
_cell.length_b   1.000
_cell.length_c   1.000
_cell.angle_alpha   90.00
_cell.angle_beta   90.00
_cell.angle_gamma   90.00
#
_symmetry.space_group_name_H-M   'P 1'
#
loop_
_entity.id
_entity.type
_entity.pdbx_description
1 polymer ?
#
loop_
_entity_poly.entity_id
_entity_poly.type
_entity_poly.pdbx_seq_one_letter_code
_entity_poly.pdbx_strand_id
1 'polypeptide(L)'
;APVEVILGTPLSFSTEKLMRAYAGPASNVRVECTSRNCFSEGGALAELMSLFEKSEVNSPTIENDKQMMEINEEDNNLRGMEGVMAMPELVAQAMALSVHYLKGFGMERLICFGSSFRPFTANTEMSLSANALQQLEVLKNNSDGSIEGSLFQTMNNTCTAFGSRLFRHWLTHPLCDRNLICARHDAISEISESMGSRQDSVSIRQDEGDGCCAASARSDLSTILSSVLTMLGRSLDSQRGITRIFHCKATAKESLLGSSRLS
;
A
#
# COMPACT_ATOMS: atom_id res chain seq x y z
N ALA A 1 -4.30 -11.57 -3.31
CA ALA A 1 -5.39 -12.45 -2.87
C ALA A 1 -5.30 -12.59 -1.35
N PRO A 2 -6.41 -12.47 -0.61
CA PRO A 2 -6.41 -12.59 0.84
C PRO A 2 -6.02 -14.02 1.26
N VAL A 3 -5.15 -14.11 2.28
CA VAL A 3 -4.74 -15.38 2.93
C VAL A 3 -5.68 -15.76 4.07
N GLU A 4 -6.50 -14.82 4.50
CA GLU A 4 -7.45 -14.96 5.59
C GLU A 4 -8.70 -14.15 5.27
N VAL A 5 -9.87 -14.73 5.56
CA VAL A 5 -11.17 -14.09 5.31
C VAL A 5 -12.03 -14.19 6.56
N ILE A 6 -12.59 -13.06 6.98
CA ILE A 6 -13.52 -12.95 8.11
C ILE A 6 -14.94 -12.88 7.54
N LEU A 7 -15.82 -13.78 8.00
CA LEU A 7 -17.18 -13.92 7.49
C LEU A 7 -18.21 -13.70 8.59
N GLY A 8 -19.17 -12.80 8.32
CA GLY A 8 -20.36 -12.63 9.14
C GLY A 8 -21.44 -13.66 8.78
N THR A 9 -21.86 -14.50 9.72
CA THR A 9 -22.91 -15.51 9.51
C THR A 9 -24.28 -15.00 9.98
N PRO A 10 -25.39 -15.36 9.32
CA PRO A 10 -25.51 -16.28 8.17
C PRO A 10 -25.18 -15.62 6.82
N LEU A 11 -24.67 -16.43 5.87
CA LEU A 11 -24.41 -16.04 4.48
C LEU A 11 -25.52 -16.53 3.54
N SER A 12 -25.66 -15.89 2.38
CA SER A 12 -26.52 -16.41 1.32
C SER A 12 -25.92 -17.70 0.72
N PHE A 13 -26.77 -18.59 0.19
CA PHE A 13 -26.33 -19.82 -0.47
C PHE A 13 -25.31 -19.57 -1.59
N SER A 14 -25.53 -18.53 -2.40
CA SER A 14 -24.62 -18.15 -3.49
C SER A 14 -23.24 -17.72 -2.97
N THR A 15 -23.21 -16.90 -1.91
CA THR A 15 -21.96 -16.45 -1.27
C THR A 15 -21.23 -17.61 -0.62
N GLU A 16 -21.95 -18.50 0.07
CA GLU A 16 -21.37 -19.69 0.69
C GLU A 16 -20.74 -20.62 -0.35
N LYS A 17 -21.43 -20.84 -1.49
CA LYS A 17 -20.89 -21.62 -2.61
C LYS A 17 -19.61 -21.00 -3.17
N LEU A 18 -19.60 -19.68 -3.36
CA LEU A 18 -18.41 -18.94 -3.82
C LEU A 18 -17.25 -19.08 -2.83
N MET A 19 -17.52 -18.88 -1.54
CA MET A 19 -16.51 -18.99 -0.49
C MET A 19 -15.98 -20.41 -0.36
N ARG A 20 -16.81 -21.43 -0.53
CA ARG A 20 -16.37 -22.84 -0.54
C ARG A 20 -15.47 -23.14 -1.74
N ALA A 21 -15.69 -22.50 -2.88
CA ALA A 21 -14.81 -22.63 -4.04
C ALA A 21 -13.46 -21.92 -3.83
N TYR A 22 -13.44 -20.76 -3.16
CA TYR A 22 -12.23 -19.97 -2.92
C TYR A 22 -11.39 -20.43 -1.70
N ALA A 23 -12.06 -20.68 -0.58
CA ALA A 23 -11.48 -21.04 0.72
C ALA A 23 -11.97 -22.42 1.20
N GLY A 24 -12.14 -23.35 0.27
CA GLY A 24 -12.49 -24.74 0.57
C GLY A 24 -11.34 -25.54 1.19
N PRO A 25 -11.55 -26.84 1.50
CA PRO A 25 -10.57 -27.68 2.23
C PRO A 25 -9.20 -27.83 1.54
N ALA A 26 -9.13 -27.65 0.23
CA ALA A 26 -7.91 -27.71 -0.56
C ALA A 26 -7.18 -26.36 -0.67
N SER A 27 -7.76 -25.29 -0.12
CA SER A 27 -7.21 -23.94 -0.15
C SER A 27 -6.44 -23.64 1.14
N ASN A 28 -5.34 -22.90 1.04
CA ASN A 28 -4.57 -22.44 2.20
C ASN A 28 -5.15 -21.15 2.82
N VAL A 29 -6.37 -20.76 2.44
CA VAL A 29 -7.03 -19.55 2.95
C VAL A 29 -7.72 -19.87 4.27
N ARG A 30 -7.32 -19.18 5.35
CA ARG A 30 -7.97 -19.29 6.66
C ARG A 30 -9.33 -18.60 6.63
N VAL A 31 -10.35 -19.23 7.22
CA VAL A 31 -11.69 -18.66 7.34
C VAL A 31 -12.07 -18.53 8.81
N GLU A 32 -12.37 -17.31 9.23
CA GLU A 32 -12.91 -17.00 10.55
C GLU A 32 -14.39 -16.66 10.42
N CYS A 33 -15.25 -17.28 11.23
CA CYS A 33 -16.69 -17.03 11.19
C CYS A 33 -17.14 -16.36 12.49
N THR A 34 -17.83 -15.23 12.37
CA THR A 34 -18.41 -14.50 13.51
C THR A 34 -19.90 -14.29 13.27
N SER A 35 -20.71 -14.38 14.32
CA SER A 35 -22.14 -14.13 14.21
C SER A 35 -22.41 -12.66 13.85
N ARG A 36 -23.25 -12.42 12.86
CA ARG A 36 -23.69 -11.07 12.46
C ARG A 36 -24.69 -10.48 13.45
N ASN A 37 -25.23 -11.28 14.36
CA ASN A 37 -26.22 -10.85 15.36
C ASN A 37 -25.68 -9.78 16.32
N CYS A 38 -24.35 -9.65 16.44
CA CYS A 38 -23.72 -8.59 17.23
C CYS A 38 -23.84 -7.19 16.58
N PHE A 39 -24.27 -7.12 15.33
CA PHE A 39 -24.17 -5.93 14.47
C PHE A 39 -25.49 -5.51 13.80
N SER A 40 -26.61 -6.14 14.17
CA SER A 40 -27.94 -5.76 13.71
C SER A 40 -28.38 -4.40 14.28
N GLU A 41 -29.31 -3.73 13.58
CA GLU A 41 -30.04 -2.54 14.07
C GLU A 41 -29.14 -1.38 14.55
N GLY A 42 -28.02 -1.13 13.87
CA GLY A 42 -27.12 -0.02 14.19
C GLY A 42 -26.04 -0.35 15.23
N GLY A 43 -26.00 -1.58 15.76
CA GLY A 43 -24.96 -2.04 16.70
C GLY A 43 -23.54 -1.92 16.12
N ALA A 44 -23.36 -2.13 14.81
CA ALA A 44 -22.07 -1.91 14.13
C ALA A 44 -21.59 -0.46 14.24
N LEU A 45 -22.48 0.50 13.96
CA LEU A 45 -22.14 1.92 14.01
C LEU A 45 -21.80 2.31 15.45
N ALA A 46 -22.60 1.87 16.43
CA ALA A 46 -22.34 2.14 17.84
C ALA A 46 -20.98 1.59 18.31
N GLU A 47 -20.62 0.36 17.90
CA GLU A 47 -19.29 -0.18 18.24
C GLU A 47 -18.18 0.64 17.61
N LEU A 48 -18.32 1.01 16.33
CA LEU A 48 -17.33 1.82 15.62
C LEU A 48 -17.15 3.19 16.28
N MET A 49 -18.25 3.88 16.56
CA MET A 49 -18.22 5.19 17.25
C MET A 49 -17.53 5.09 18.62
N SER A 50 -17.83 4.04 19.39
CA SER A 50 -17.16 3.80 20.68
C SER A 50 -15.65 3.63 20.56
N LEU A 51 -15.13 3.08 19.45
CA LEU A 51 -13.68 2.95 19.25
C LEU A 51 -13.02 4.30 18.99
N PHE A 52 -13.64 5.12 18.14
CA PHE A 52 -13.13 6.45 17.82
C PHE A 52 -13.16 7.34 19.08
N GLU A 53 -14.20 7.26 19.89
CA GLU A 53 -14.33 7.98 21.17
C GLU A 53 -13.32 7.50 22.24
N LYS A 54 -13.11 6.18 22.38
CA LYS A 54 -12.09 5.62 23.30
C LYS A 54 -10.65 5.97 22.93
N SER A 55 -10.42 6.50 21.74
CA SER A 55 -9.10 7.01 21.36
C SER A 55 -8.73 8.27 22.14
N GLU A 56 -9.71 9.08 22.58
CA GLU A 56 -9.48 10.33 23.33
C GLU A 56 -9.01 10.11 24.77
N VAL A 57 -9.35 8.97 25.39
CA VAL A 57 -9.21 8.77 26.85
C VAL A 57 -7.92 8.04 27.26
N ASN A 58 -7.13 7.54 26.31
CA ASN A 58 -5.91 6.77 26.61
C ASN A 58 -4.61 7.59 26.60
N SER A 59 -4.67 8.93 26.68
CA SER A 59 -3.49 9.71 27.09
C SER A 59 -3.43 9.70 28.61
N PRO A 60 -2.44 9.04 29.26
CA PRO A 60 -2.22 9.26 30.67
C PRO A 60 -1.80 10.72 30.81
N THR A 61 -2.63 11.52 31.47
CA THR A 61 -2.34 12.89 31.86
C THR A 61 -1.13 12.88 32.78
N ILE A 62 0.06 12.92 32.21
CA ILE A 62 1.26 13.34 32.93
C ILE A 62 1.32 14.85 32.72
N GLU A 63 0.90 15.58 33.76
CA GLU A 63 1.27 16.97 33.94
C GLU A 63 2.81 17.05 33.86
N ASN A 64 3.34 17.49 32.72
CA ASN A 64 4.43 18.46 32.63
C ASN A 64 4.81 18.77 31.17
N ASP A 65 4.97 20.07 30.94
CA ASP A 65 5.60 20.76 29.80
C ASP A 65 4.91 20.73 28.43
N LYS A 66 4.11 21.79 28.24
CA LYS A 66 3.67 22.35 26.96
C LYS A 66 4.87 22.58 26.01
N GLN A 67 4.95 21.83 24.91
CA GLN A 67 5.06 22.40 23.55
C GLN A 67 5.01 21.35 22.42
N MET A 68 4.06 21.58 21.50
CA MET A 68 3.94 21.10 20.12
C MET A 68 3.73 19.59 19.87
N MET A 69 2.46 19.14 19.89
CA MET A 69 1.94 18.02 19.06
C MET A 69 0.39 17.91 19.02
N GLU A 70 -0.38 18.98 19.23
CA GLU A 70 -1.86 18.87 19.39
C GLU A 70 -2.70 19.01 18.10
N ILE A 71 -2.13 19.19 16.90
CA ILE A 71 -2.94 19.64 15.74
C ILE A 71 -3.47 18.52 14.82
N ASN A 72 -3.08 17.24 14.96
CA ASN A 72 -3.45 16.22 13.95
C ASN A 72 -4.28 15.01 14.43
N GLU A 73 -4.41 14.73 15.73
CA GLU A 73 -5.16 13.53 16.17
C GLU A 73 -6.67 13.76 16.27
N GLU A 74 -7.10 14.91 16.80
CA GLU A 74 -8.51 15.27 16.91
C GLU A 74 -9.18 15.44 15.53
N ASP A 75 -8.49 16.10 14.58
CA ASP A 75 -8.98 16.28 13.21
C ASP A 75 -9.09 14.94 12.45
N ASN A 76 -8.18 13.99 12.71
CA ASN A 76 -8.24 12.66 12.10
C ASN A 76 -9.38 11.80 12.68
N ASN A 77 -9.65 11.89 13.99
CA ASN A 77 -10.75 11.17 14.62
C ASN A 77 -12.09 11.70 14.15
N LEU A 78 -12.27 13.03 14.11
CA LEU A 78 -13.49 13.68 13.63
C LEU A 78 -13.78 13.30 12.17
N ARG A 79 -12.78 13.39 11.29
CA ARG A 79 -12.88 12.92 9.89
C ARG A 79 -13.13 11.43 9.77
N GLY A 80 -12.57 10.63 10.68
CA GLY A 80 -12.83 9.19 10.77
C GLY A 80 -14.29 8.89 11.08
N MET A 81 -14.86 9.59 12.07
CA MET A 81 -16.26 9.46 12.49
C MET A 81 -17.22 9.90 11.37
N GLU A 82 -16.98 11.05 10.74
CA GLU A 82 -17.74 11.49 9.56
C GLU A 82 -17.67 10.45 8.43
N GLY A 83 -16.49 9.91 8.18
CA GLY A 83 -16.27 8.85 7.21
C GLY A 83 -17.07 7.59 7.51
N VAL A 84 -17.09 7.13 8.77
CA VAL A 84 -17.88 5.97 9.21
C VAL A 84 -19.37 6.21 9.03
N MET A 85 -19.87 7.40 9.40
CA MET A 85 -21.29 7.74 9.24
C MET A 85 -21.74 7.77 7.79
N ALA A 86 -20.84 8.11 6.86
CA ALA A 86 -21.13 8.13 5.43
C ALA A 86 -21.06 6.75 4.75
N MET A 87 -20.61 5.70 5.45
CA MET A 87 -20.47 4.37 4.84
C MET A 87 -21.82 3.65 4.67
N PRO A 88 -21.99 2.84 3.60
CA PRO A 88 -23.11 1.93 3.51
C PRO A 88 -23.16 0.95 4.68
N GLU A 89 -24.36 0.55 5.10
CA GLU A 89 -24.58 -0.31 6.27
C GLU A 89 -23.77 -1.62 6.23
N LEU A 90 -23.70 -2.27 5.06
CA LEU A 90 -22.92 -3.50 4.89
C LEU A 90 -21.42 -3.29 5.08
N VAL A 91 -20.90 -2.12 4.69
CA VAL A 91 -19.49 -1.76 4.86
C VAL A 91 -19.20 -1.48 6.33
N ALA A 92 -20.09 -0.74 7.02
CA ALA A 92 -19.99 -0.51 8.45
C ALA A 92 -20.03 -1.83 9.24
N GLN A 93 -20.92 -2.77 8.89
CA GLN A 93 -20.98 -4.10 9.51
C GLN A 93 -19.69 -4.92 9.26
N ALA A 94 -19.15 -4.91 8.04
CA ALA A 94 -17.89 -5.57 7.75
C ALA A 94 -16.69 -4.95 8.51
N MET A 95 -16.70 -3.63 8.67
CA MET A 95 -15.69 -2.92 9.45
C MET A 95 -15.80 -3.23 10.95
N ALA A 96 -17.00 -3.26 11.52
CA ALA A 96 -17.24 -3.66 12.91
C ALA A 96 -16.79 -5.11 13.17
N LEU A 97 -17.11 -6.04 12.26
CA LEU A 97 -16.58 -7.41 12.30
C LEU A 97 -15.05 -7.45 12.31
N SER A 98 -14.41 -6.62 11.48
CA SER A 98 -12.94 -6.52 11.42
C SER A 98 -12.36 -6.00 12.73
N VAL A 99 -12.98 -4.98 13.34
CA VAL A 99 -12.61 -4.50 14.67
C VAL A 99 -12.73 -5.61 15.69
N HIS A 100 -13.89 -6.26 15.75
CA HIS A 100 -14.16 -7.30 16.74
C HIS A 100 -13.11 -8.41 16.68
N TYR A 101 -12.74 -8.82 15.48
CA TYR A 101 -11.66 -9.77 15.26
C TYR A 101 -10.29 -9.23 15.75
N LEU A 102 -9.94 -8.00 15.37
CA LEU A 102 -8.67 -7.38 15.74
C LEU A 102 -8.53 -7.09 17.25
N LYS A 103 -9.63 -6.90 17.97
CA LYS A 103 -9.64 -6.77 19.44
C LYS A 103 -9.03 -7.99 20.13
N GLY A 104 -9.24 -9.19 19.58
CA GLY A 104 -8.61 -10.42 20.08
C GLY A 104 -7.08 -10.38 20.06
N PHE A 105 -6.50 -9.49 19.27
CA PHE A 105 -5.05 -9.30 19.13
C PHE A 105 -4.56 -7.94 19.67
N GLY A 106 -5.44 -7.10 20.24
CA GLY A 106 -5.10 -5.74 20.67
C GLY A 106 -4.73 -4.79 19.53
N MET A 107 -5.22 -5.06 18.30
CA MET A 107 -4.89 -4.30 17.09
C MET A 107 -6.06 -3.45 16.55
N GLU A 108 -7.11 -3.25 17.35
CA GLU A 108 -8.33 -2.53 16.94
C GLU A 108 -8.08 -1.07 16.57
N ARG A 109 -7.05 -0.43 17.16
CA ARG A 109 -6.69 0.96 16.86
C ARG A 109 -6.19 1.17 15.43
N LEU A 110 -5.79 0.10 14.72
CA LEU A 110 -5.40 0.20 13.30
C LEU A 110 -6.53 0.72 12.41
N ILE A 111 -7.79 0.48 12.81
CA ILE A 111 -8.98 0.94 12.08
C ILE A 111 -9.31 2.41 12.39
N CYS A 112 -8.81 2.96 13.51
CA CYS A 112 -9.05 4.35 13.92
C CYS A 112 -8.25 5.37 13.09
N PHE A 113 -7.28 4.93 12.28
CA PHE A 113 -6.55 5.80 11.35
C PHE A 113 -7.38 6.09 10.08
N GLY A 114 -8.60 6.62 10.28
CA GLY A 114 -9.66 6.77 9.28
C GLY A 114 -9.27 7.51 8.00
N SER A 115 -8.28 8.41 8.08
CA SER A 115 -7.69 9.10 6.91
C SER A 115 -6.96 8.18 5.92
N SER A 116 -6.85 6.89 6.23
CA SER A 116 -6.21 5.88 5.38
C SER A 116 -7.17 5.05 4.54
N PHE A 117 -8.48 5.11 4.78
CA PHE A 117 -9.43 4.33 4.00
C PHE A 117 -9.54 4.89 2.58
N ARG A 118 -9.52 4.00 1.60
CA ARG A 118 -9.71 4.35 0.20
C ARG A 118 -10.82 3.46 -0.36
N PRO A 119 -11.74 4.01 -1.17
CA PRO A 119 -12.67 3.19 -1.93
C PRO A 119 -11.89 2.13 -2.72
N PHE A 120 -12.34 0.88 -2.65
CA PHE A 120 -11.71 -0.21 -3.39
C PHE A 120 -11.85 -0.02 -4.92
N THR A 121 -12.95 0.60 -5.35
CA THR A 121 -13.16 1.03 -6.73
C THR A 121 -13.14 2.55 -6.79
N ALA A 122 -12.17 3.12 -7.50
CA ALA A 122 -12.09 4.54 -7.80
C ALA A 122 -12.04 4.76 -9.31
N ASN A 123 -12.68 5.82 -9.81
CA ASN A 123 -12.70 6.19 -11.24
C ASN A 123 -11.31 6.57 -11.80
N THR A 124 -10.27 6.54 -10.97
CA THR A 124 -8.89 6.85 -11.33
C THR A 124 -8.15 5.66 -11.94
N GLU A 125 -8.72 4.45 -11.84
CA GLU A 125 -8.08 3.19 -12.22
C GLU A 125 -8.97 2.38 -13.18
N MET A 126 -8.34 1.61 -14.06
CA MET A 126 -9.01 0.74 -15.01
C MET A 126 -9.56 -0.49 -14.28
N SER A 127 -10.86 -0.76 -14.47
CA SER A 127 -11.50 -1.97 -13.93
C SER A 127 -11.11 -3.21 -14.75
N LEU A 128 -10.15 -3.98 -14.26
CA LEU A 128 -9.80 -5.29 -14.82
C LEU A 128 -10.51 -6.40 -14.05
N SER A 129 -11.27 -7.25 -14.76
CA SER A 129 -11.91 -8.41 -14.15
C SER A 129 -10.89 -9.49 -13.76
N ALA A 130 -11.24 -10.35 -12.80
CA ALA A 130 -10.39 -11.48 -12.42
C ALA A 130 -10.06 -12.38 -13.63
N ASN A 131 -11.03 -12.58 -14.53
CA ASN A 131 -10.83 -13.34 -15.76
C ASN A 131 -9.85 -12.62 -16.70
N ALA A 132 -9.95 -11.29 -16.86
CA ALA A 132 -8.99 -10.55 -17.69
C ALA A 132 -7.57 -10.62 -17.12
N LEU A 133 -7.40 -10.47 -15.80
CA LEU A 133 -6.09 -10.60 -15.14
C LEU A 133 -5.47 -11.98 -15.33
N GLN A 134 -6.30 -13.03 -15.37
CA GLN A 134 -5.88 -14.41 -15.60
C GLN A 134 -5.55 -14.67 -17.07
N GLN A 135 -6.43 -14.28 -18.00
CA GLN A 135 -6.25 -14.49 -19.44
C GLN A 135 -5.06 -13.72 -20.00
N LEU A 136 -4.77 -12.53 -19.46
CA LEU A 136 -3.61 -11.72 -19.81
C LEU A 136 -2.34 -12.11 -19.03
N GLU A 137 -2.42 -13.14 -18.17
CA GLU A 137 -1.30 -13.65 -17.35
C GLU A 137 -0.56 -12.54 -16.59
N VAL A 138 -1.32 -11.57 -16.05
CA VAL A 138 -0.77 -10.35 -15.45
C VAL A 138 0.11 -10.67 -14.25
N LEU A 139 -0.32 -11.62 -13.41
CA LEU A 139 0.32 -11.94 -12.13
C LEU A 139 0.92 -13.34 -12.06
N LYS A 140 0.36 -14.26 -12.83
CA LYS A 140 0.66 -15.70 -12.85
C LYS A 140 0.33 -16.23 -14.24
N ASN A 141 1.07 -17.23 -14.70
CA ASN A 141 0.72 -17.93 -15.94
C ASN A 141 -0.49 -18.87 -15.73
N ASN A 142 -1.07 -19.34 -16.83
CA ASN A 142 -2.17 -20.30 -16.82
C ASN A 142 -1.73 -21.77 -16.90
N SER A 143 -0.46 -22.03 -17.23
CA SER A 143 0.07 -23.38 -17.43
C SER A 143 0.26 -24.14 -16.12
N ASP A 144 0.93 -23.52 -15.14
CA ASP A 144 1.24 -24.12 -13.83
C ASP A 144 0.84 -23.23 -12.64
N GLY A 145 0.36 -22.01 -12.89
CA GLY A 145 -0.05 -21.07 -11.85
C GLY A 145 1.13 -20.43 -11.11
N SER A 146 2.35 -20.61 -11.61
CA SER A 146 3.55 -19.94 -11.12
C SER A 146 3.62 -18.50 -11.65
N ILE A 147 4.58 -17.74 -11.12
CA ILE A 147 4.85 -16.38 -11.59
C ILE A 147 5.66 -16.37 -12.89
N GLU A 148 6.27 -17.49 -13.28
CA GLU A 148 7.16 -17.55 -14.44
C GLU A 148 6.39 -17.29 -15.72
N GLY A 149 6.93 -16.45 -16.61
CA GLY A 149 6.27 -16.06 -17.85
C GLY A 149 5.14 -15.04 -17.69
N SER A 150 4.79 -14.63 -16.47
CA SER A 150 3.80 -13.57 -16.25
C SER A 150 4.34 -12.17 -16.58
N LEU A 151 3.44 -11.22 -16.86
CA LEU A 151 3.80 -9.81 -17.02
C LEU A 151 4.53 -9.28 -15.77
N PHE A 152 4.03 -9.65 -14.59
CA PHE A 152 4.66 -9.29 -13.32
C PHE A 152 6.11 -9.77 -13.23
N GLN A 153 6.42 -11.01 -13.59
CA GLN A 153 7.80 -11.51 -13.54
C GLN A 153 8.68 -10.84 -14.60
N THR A 154 8.16 -10.57 -15.79
CA THR A 154 8.91 -9.95 -16.89
C THR A 154 9.29 -8.49 -16.58
N MET A 155 8.38 -7.72 -15.99
CA MET A 155 8.60 -6.28 -15.76
C MET A 155 9.18 -5.93 -14.38
N ASN A 156 9.05 -6.81 -13.38
CA ASN A 156 9.42 -6.48 -12.01
C ASN A 156 10.94 -6.50 -11.80
N ASN A 157 11.57 -5.34 -11.96
CA ASN A 157 12.98 -5.09 -11.68
C ASN A 157 13.20 -4.35 -10.35
N THR A 158 12.27 -4.49 -9.40
CA THR A 158 12.35 -3.75 -8.13
C THR A 158 13.37 -4.37 -7.18
N CYS A 159 14.17 -3.53 -6.50
CA CYS A 159 15.19 -3.99 -5.55
C CYS A 159 14.65 -4.21 -4.12
N THR A 160 13.38 -3.88 -3.87
CA THR A 160 12.78 -3.93 -2.53
C THR A 160 11.45 -4.67 -2.53
N ALA A 161 11.16 -5.42 -1.45
CA ALA A 161 9.88 -6.12 -1.31
C ALA A 161 8.69 -5.15 -1.34
N PHE A 162 8.86 -3.95 -0.80
CA PHE A 162 7.85 -2.89 -0.89
C PHE A 162 7.62 -2.44 -2.34
N GLY A 163 8.69 -2.14 -3.07
CA GLY A 163 8.61 -1.77 -4.49
C GLY A 163 7.92 -2.85 -5.31
N SER A 164 8.23 -4.13 -5.05
CA SER A 164 7.60 -5.28 -5.70
C SER A 164 6.09 -5.34 -5.42
N ARG A 165 5.67 -5.10 -4.16
CA ARG A 165 4.24 -5.03 -3.78
C ARG A 165 3.54 -3.85 -4.44
N LEU A 166 4.18 -2.69 -4.49
CA LEU A 166 3.64 -1.50 -5.13
C LEU A 166 3.49 -1.69 -6.64
N PHE A 167 4.51 -2.27 -7.28
CA PHE A 167 4.49 -2.57 -8.70
C PHE A 167 3.39 -3.59 -9.04
N ARG A 168 3.22 -4.64 -8.23
CA ARG A 168 2.07 -5.56 -8.34
C ARG A 168 0.74 -4.81 -8.31
N HIS A 169 0.57 -3.85 -7.41
CA HIS A 169 -0.65 -3.04 -7.32
C HIS A 169 -0.86 -2.19 -8.57
N TRP A 170 0.20 -1.55 -9.11
CA TRP A 170 0.11 -0.77 -10.36
C TRP A 170 -0.29 -1.61 -11.57
N LEU A 171 0.20 -2.86 -11.68
CA LEU A 171 -0.19 -3.75 -12.78
C LEU A 171 -1.66 -4.17 -12.72
N THR A 172 -2.20 -4.40 -11.52
CA THR A 172 -3.60 -4.81 -11.38
C THR A 172 -4.59 -3.64 -11.35
N HIS A 173 -4.09 -2.41 -11.17
CA HIS A 173 -4.87 -1.18 -11.15
C HIS A 173 -4.23 -0.13 -12.07
N PRO A 174 -4.28 -0.31 -13.40
CA PRO A 174 -3.72 0.66 -14.33
C PRO A 174 -4.41 2.03 -14.16
N LEU A 175 -3.65 3.11 -14.25
CA LEU A 175 -4.22 4.46 -14.16
C LEU A 175 -5.06 4.79 -15.39
N CYS A 176 -6.14 5.54 -15.19
CA CYS A 176 -6.93 6.15 -16.27
C CYS A 176 -6.71 7.67 -16.38
N ASP A 177 -6.14 8.31 -15.35
CA ASP A 177 -5.86 9.74 -15.36
C ASP A 177 -4.61 10.04 -16.21
N ARG A 178 -4.81 10.79 -17.29
CA ARG A 178 -3.73 11.20 -18.21
C ARG A 178 -2.61 11.96 -17.50
N ASN A 179 -2.92 12.84 -16.56
CA ASN A 179 -1.92 13.66 -15.88
C ASN A 179 -1.01 12.77 -15.01
N LEU A 180 -1.60 11.80 -14.29
CA LEU A 180 -0.83 10.85 -13.48
C LEU A 180 0.01 9.90 -14.34
N ILE A 181 -0.49 9.52 -15.52
CA ILE A 181 0.27 8.71 -16.49
C ILE A 181 1.46 9.52 -17.02
N CYS A 182 1.24 10.75 -17.46
CA CYS A 182 2.30 11.65 -17.93
C CYS A 182 3.35 11.88 -16.84
N ALA A 183 2.94 12.18 -15.61
CA ALA A 183 3.86 12.37 -14.48
C ALA A 183 4.74 11.13 -14.22
N ARG A 184 4.21 9.91 -14.36
CA ARG A 184 5.02 8.68 -14.28
C ARG A 184 5.99 8.55 -15.44
N HIS A 185 5.56 8.91 -16.65
CA HIS A 185 6.42 8.87 -17.83
C HIS A 185 7.56 9.89 -17.73
N ASP A 186 7.26 11.12 -17.31
CA ASP A 186 8.25 12.19 -17.11
C ASP A 186 9.30 11.78 -16.07
N ALA A 187 8.87 11.19 -14.95
CA ALA A 187 9.79 10.65 -13.94
C ALA A 187 10.69 9.51 -14.48
N ILE A 188 10.15 8.62 -15.32
CA ILE A 188 10.93 7.56 -15.96
C ILE A 188 11.94 8.17 -16.94
N SER A 189 11.51 9.14 -17.75
CA SER A 189 12.37 9.88 -18.67
C SER A 189 13.52 10.55 -17.94
N GLU A 190 13.23 11.31 -16.87
CA GLU A 190 14.25 11.97 -16.04
C GLU A 190 15.26 10.99 -15.44
N ILE A 191 14.79 9.85 -14.91
CA ILE A 191 15.67 8.80 -14.38
C ILE A 191 16.52 8.20 -15.51
N SER A 192 15.92 7.90 -16.67
CA SER A 192 16.62 7.31 -17.80
C SER A 192 17.67 8.25 -18.39
N GLU A 193 17.36 9.55 -18.47
CA GLU A 193 18.27 10.60 -18.87
C GLU A 193 19.37 10.78 -17.83
N SER A 194 19.07 10.76 -16.53
CA SER A 194 20.10 10.84 -15.48
C SER A 194 21.05 9.64 -15.50
N MET A 195 20.56 8.47 -15.94
CA MET A 195 21.34 7.23 -16.07
C MET A 195 22.08 7.14 -17.42
N GLY A 196 21.58 7.78 -18.47
CA GLY A 196 22.14 7.76 -19.84
C GLY A 196 22.96 8.99 -20.23
N SER A 197 22.65 10.16 -19.67
CA SER A 197 23.18 11.48 -20.01
C SER A 197 24.52 11.73 -19.31
N ARG A 198 25.55 11.11 -19.89
CA ARG A 198 26.86 11.75 -19.99
C ARG A 198 27.59 11.42 -21.29
N GLN A 199 26.85 11.03 -22.31
CA GLN A 199 27.29 11.08 -23.70
C GLN A 199 26.43 12.15 -24.36
N ASP A 200 27.01 13.33 -24.59
CA ASP A 200 26.63 14.35 -25.59
C ASP A 200 27.03 15.77 -25.15
N SER A 201 28.25 15.92 -24.64
CA SER A 201 28.99 17.18 -24.76
C SER A 201 30.43 16.90 -25.20
N VAL A 202 30.57 16.25 -26.36
CA VAL A 202 31.80 16.41 -27.16
C VAL A 202 31.38 17.05 -28.48
N SER A 203 31.19 18.36 -28.42
CA SER A 203 31.44 19.21 -29.57
C SER A 203 32.86 18.93 -30.06
N ILE A 204 32.95 18.52 -31.33
CA ILE A 204 34.10 18.56 -32.22
C ILE A 204 35.31 19.28 -31.60
N ARG A 205 36.30 18.51 -31.13
CA ARG A 205 37.72 18.85 -31.26
C ARG A 205 38.47 17.57 -31.59
N GLN A 206 39.02 17.53 -32.80
CA GLN A 206 40.16 16.69 -33.10
C GLN A 206 41.26 17.08 -32.11
N ASP A 207 41.66 16.17 -31.23
CA ASP A 207 43.06 16.01 -30.88
C ASP A 207 43.29 14.61 -30.29
N GLU A 208 44.39 13.99 -30.72
CA GLU A 208 44.80 12.65 -30.32
C GLU A 208 45.29 12.63 -28.86
N GLY A 209 44.98 11.57 -28.12
CA GLY A 209 45.64 11.28 -26.84
C GLY A 209 44.75 10.63 -25.79
N ASP A 210 44.84 9.30 -25.71
CA ASP A 210 44.71 8.44 -24.52
C ASP A 210 43.61 8.79 -23.48
N GLY A 211 42.45 8.12 -23.57
CA GLY A 211 41.27 8.43 -22.75
C GLY A 211 40.50 7.20 -22.28
N CYS A 212 41.06 6.42 -21.33
CA CYS A 212 40.34 5.36 -20.62
C CYS A 212 39.86 5.85 -19.25
N CYS A 213 38.75 6.61 -19.18
CA CYS A 213 38.11 6.98 -17.90
C CYS A 213 36.58 7.17 -17.95
N ALA A 214 35.93 7.14 -19.13
CA ALA A 214 34.49 7.42 -19.22
C ALA A 214 33.59 6.19 -18.99
N ALA A 215 34.12 4.98 -19.13
CA ALA A 215 33.35 3.74 -18.93
C ALA A 215 33.12 3.38 -17.45
N SER A 216 34.01 3.80 -16.52
CA SER A 216 33.87 3.52 -15.08
C SER A 216 32.73 4.30 -14.42
N ALA A 217 32.53 5.58 -14.75
CA ALA A 217 31.52 6.39 -14.06
C ALA A 217 30.06 5.96 -14.32
N ARG A 218 29.80 5.24 -15.42
CA ARG A 218 28.46 4.74 -15.82
C ARG A 218 28.02 3.52 -15.01
N SER A 219 28.94 2.63 -14.69
CA SER A 219 28.67 1.55 -13.74
C SER A 219 28.42 2.11 -12.34
N ASP A 220 29.07 3.21 -11.98
CA ASP A 220 29.07 3.72 -10.62
C ASP A 220 27.69 4.23 -10.18
N LEU A 221 27.02 5.09 -10.96
CA LEU A 221 25.73 5.65 -10.50
C LEU A 221 24.61 4.61 -10.45
N SER A 222 24.52 3.72 -11.45
CA SER A 222 23.54 2.64 -11.47
C SER A 222 23.78 1.61 -10.36
N THR A 223 25.05 1.31 -10.07
CA THR A 223 25.46 0.42 -8.99
C THR A 223 25.26 1.07 -7.63
N ILE A 224 25.52 2.38 -7.49
CA ILE A 224 25.24 3.16 -6.29
C ILE A 224 23.74 3.20 -6.04
N LEU A 225 22.90 3.50 -7.04
CA LEU A 225 21.44 3.50 -6.90
C LEU A 225 20.91 2.12 -6.52
N SER A 226 21.39 1.06 -7.19
CA SER A 226 21.01 -0.32 -6.87
C SER A 226 21.45 -0.69 -5.46
N SER A 227 22.65 -0.31 -5.05
CA SER A 227 23.20 -0.53 -3.70
C SER A 227 22.40 0.23 -2.63
N VAL A 228 22.12 1.51 -2.86
CA VAL A 228 21.32 2.37 -1.98
C VAL A 228 19.89 1.86 -1.87
N LEU A 229 19.24 1.50 -2.99
CA LEU A 229 17.89 0.93 -2.98
C LEU A 229 17.86 -0.44 -2.30
N THR A 230 18.89 -1.26 -2.48
CA THR A 230 19.03 -2.55 -1.78
C THR A 230 19.23 -2.33 -0.29
N MET A 231 20.03 -1.34 0.11
CA MET A 231 20.26 -0.97 1.50
C MET A 231 18.99 -0.41 2.16
N LEU A 232 18.30 0.52 1.50
CA LEU A 232 16.99 1.03 1.91
C LEU A 232 15.95 -0.08 2.00
N GLY A 233 16.01 -1.04 1.08
CA GLY A 233 15.17 -2.24 1.06
C GLY A 233 15.37 -3.17 2.26
N ARG A 234 16.54 -3.13 2.91
CA ARG A 234 16.85 -3.90 4.12
C ARG A 234 16.46 -3.18 5.41
N SER A 235 16.24 -1.85 5.37
CA SER A 235 15.83 -1.05 6.53
C SER A 235 14.31 -0.99 6.66
N LEU A 236 13.78 -1.56 7.74
CA LEU A 236 12.33 -1.60 8.01
C LEU A 236 11.71 -0.20 8.20
N ASP A 237 12.45 0.72 8.83
CA ASP A 237 11.98 2.09 9.10
C ASP A 237 11.95 2.94 7.83
N SER A 238 12.93 2.74 6.95
CA SER A 238 12.97 3.39 5.63
C SER A 238 11.78 2.96 4.77
N GLN A 239 11.46 1.65 4.78
CA GLN A 239 10.28 1.13 4.10
C GLN A 239 8.99 1.70 4.67
N ARG A 240 8.88 1.82 6.00
CA ARG A 240 7.73 2.45 6.67
C ARG A 240 7.59 3.93 6.30
N GLY A 241 8.69 4.67 6.27
CA GLY A 241 8.74 6.08 5.88
C GLY A 241 8.28 6.32 4.44
N ILE A 242 8.85 5.58 3.48
CA ILE A 242 8.47 5.65 2.06
C ILE A 242 7.00 5.26 1.85
N THR A 243 6.52 4.24 2.57
CA THR A 243 5.10 3.83 2.54
C THR A 243 4.19 4.96 3.01
N ARG A 244 4.57 5.66 4.09
CA ARG A 244 3.80 6.80 4.59
C ARG A 244 3.77 7.93 3.57
N ILE A 245 4.89 8.28 2.94
CA ILE A 245 4.94 9.30 1.89
C ILE A 245 4.05 8.92 0.69
N PHE A 246 4.17 7.67 0.20
CA PHE A 246 3.38 7.20 -0.93
C PHE A 246 1.87 7.24 -0.67
N HIS A 247 1.46 6.97 0.56
CA HIS A 247 0.06 7.07 0.96
C HIS A 247 -0.36 8.47 1.42
N CYS A 248 0.49 9.49 1.27
CA CYS A 248 0.29 10.87 1.75
C CYS A 248 0.04 10.95 3.27
N LYS A 249 0.59 10.00 4.04
CA LYS A 249 0.51 9.91 5.51
C LYS A 249 1.67 10.60 6.23
N ALA A 250 2.68 11.07 5.49
CA ALA A 250 3.79 11.87 6.00
C ALA A 250 4.42 12.64 4.85
N THR A 251 4.95 13.83 5.13
CA THR A 251 5.79 14.56 4.17
C THR A 251 7.21 13.99 4.14
N ALA A 252 7.92 14.18 3.02
CA ALA A 252 9.31 13.73 2.88
C ALA A 252 10.21 14.27 4.01
N LYS A 253 9.90 15.46 4.52
CA LYS A 253 10.60 16.10 5.65
C LYS A 253 10.37 15.35 6.97
N GLU A 254 9.16 14.90 7.27
CA GLU A 254 8.82 14.13 8.47
C GLU A 254 9.46 12.73 8.48
N SER A 255 9.57 12.09 7.31
CA SER A 255 10.19 10.77 7.20
C SER A 255 11.70 10.81 7.48
N LEU A 256 12.39 11.91 7.14
CA LEU A 256 13.83 12.08 7.38
C LEU A 256 14.13 12.45 8.84
N LEU A 257 13.24 13.20 9.50
CA LEU A 257 13.33 13.58 10.92
C LEU A 257 13.01 12.41 11.87
N GLY A 258 12.18 11.45 11.46
CA GLY A 258 11.88 10.25 12.25
C GLY A 258 13.07 9.29 12.38
N SER A 259 13.89 9.16 11.33
CA SER A 259 15.09 8.31 11.35
C SER A 259 16.24 8.88 12.19
N SER A 260 16.25 10.18 12.47
CA SER A 260 17.31 10.85 13.25
C SER A 260 17.05 10.88 14.76
N ARG A 261 15.85 10.50 15.22
CA ARG A 261 15.50 10.40 16.66
C ARG A 261 15.71 9.01 17.27
N LEU A 262 16.13 8.03 16.47
CA LEU A 262 16.37 6.63 16.89
C LEU A 262 17.84 6.21 16.81
N SER A 263 18.75 7.16 16.56
CA SER A 263 20.21 6.96 16.67
C SER A 263 20.75 7.51 17.97
#